data_AF-A0A1E3XDD6-F1
#
_entry.id   AF-A0A1E3XDD6-F1
#
_cell.length_a   1.000
_cell.length_b   1.000
_cell.length_c   1.000
_cell.angle_alpha   90.00
_cell.angle_beta   90.00
_cell.angle_gamma   90.00
#
_symmetry.space_group_name_H-M   'P 1'
#
loop_
_entity.id
_entity.type
_entity.pdbx_description
1 polymer ?
#
loop_
_entity_poly.entity_id
_entity_poly.type
_entity_poly.pdbx_seq_one_letter_code
_entity_poly.pdbx_strand_id
1 'polypeptide(L)'
;MNIIDLVEKENMKKKVPKFQVGDLVDVHVKTFEGEKERIQIFNGIVIAKKGSGVRETFTVRRIVQGEGVERVFPLHSPNVADVKVKKSYRVRRAKLYYLREKSGKSARMKEIRRKVKRKAKKTNNVKAEKKTKNQVSPKELCIKGENLAKKFLKKKGYKILKRNYVCKSGEIDIIAYDKGVISFVEVKSRLSEDFGPPELAVTNEKRSKIIRTALNYLMANQIEDMDYRFDIVSILFKENDNNPDIELLKNAFTADGVFN
;
A
#
# COMPACT_ATOMS: atom_id res chain seq x y z
N MET A 1 5.04 31.71 -34.34
CA MET A 1 4.28 30.98 -33.30
C MET A 1 3.05 30.41 -33.98
N ASN A 2 2.83 29.10 -33.96
CA ASN A 2 1.76 28.47 -34.74
C ASN A 2 0.42 28.61 -33.98
N ILE A 3 -0.69 28.89 -34.67
CA ILE A 3 -2.02 29.04 -34.03
C ILE A 3 -2.40 27.77 -33.26
N ILE A 4 -2.02 26.62 -33.81
CA ILE A 4 -2.21 25.30 -33.19
C ILE A 4 -1.50 25.20 -31.83
N ASP A 5 -0.31 25.79 -31.67
CA ASP A 5 0.43 25.73 -30.41
C ASP A 5 -0.29 26.49 -29.28
N LEU A 6 -1.02 27.56 -29.61
CA LEU A 6 -1.81 28.33 -28.64
C LEU A 6 -3.00 27.51 -28.13
N VAL A 7 -3.72 26.84 -29.03
CA VAL A 7 -4.87 25.98 -28.70
C VAL A 7 -4.41 24.73 -27.93
N GLU A 8 -3.27 24.14 -28.30
CA GLU A 8 -2.71 23.00 -27.56
C GLU A 8 -2.35 23.38 -26.13
N LYS A 9 -1.81 24.58 -25.91
CA LYS A 9 -1.39 25.07 -24.59
C LYS A 9 -2.57 25.26 -23.63
N GLU A 10 -3.72 25.69 -24.13
CA GLU A 10 -4.96 25.81 -23.32
C GLU A 10 -5.44 24.46 -22.80
N ASN A 11 -5.27 23.41 -23.60
CA ASN A 11 -5.71 22.04 -23.28
C ASN A 11 -4.68 21.23 -22.48
N MET A 12 -3.52 21.81 -22.15
CA MET A 12 -2.55 21.16 -21.28
C MET A 12 -2.91 21.32 -19.81
N LYS A 13 -2.90 20.20 -19.07
CA LYS A 13 -2.93 20.23 -17.60
C LYS A 13 -1.89 21.19 -17.03
N LYS A 14 -2.34 22.11 -16.17
CA LYS A 14 -1.48 23.02 -15.40
C LYS A 14 -0.46 22.28 -14.52
N LYS A 15 -0.84 21.12 -13.99
CA LYS A 15 0.02 20.27 -13.15
C LYS A 15 0.21 18.91 -13.81
N VAL A 16 1.33 18.75 -14.50
CA VAL A 16 1.69 17.50 -15.17
C VAL A 16 2.35 16.53 -14.16
N PRO A 17 1.87 15.29 -14.03
CA PRO A 17 2.51 14.29 -13.19
C PRO A 17 3.94 13.99 -13.67
N LYS A 18 4.89 13.97 -12.72
CA LYS A 18 6.31 13.73 -13.02
C LYS A 18 6.64 12.25 -12.84
N PHE A 19 6.84 11.54 -13.94
CA PHE A 19 7.27 10.14 -13.98
C PHE A 19 8.07 9.88 -15.27
N GLN A 20 8.79 8.76 -15.30
CA GLN A 20 9.62 8.33 -16.43
C GLN A 20 9.34 6.88 -16.82
N VAL A 21 9.84 6.47 -17.98
CA VAL A 21 9.85 5.06 -18.40
C VAL A 21 10.68 4.25 -17.40
N GLY A 22 10.15 3.08 -17.01
CA GLY A 22 10.70 2.25 -15.94
C GLY A 22 10.16 2.58 -14.54
N ASP A 23 9.31 3.59 -14.39
CA ASP A 23 8.59 3.79 -13.13
C ASP A 23 7.38 2.83 -13.04
N LEU A 24 7.14 2.29 -11.84
CA LEU A 24 5.89 1.65 -11.45
C LEU A 24 4.93 2.73 -10.97
N VAL A 25 3.79 2.86 -11.62
CA VAL A 25 2.84 3.94 -11.38
C VAL A 25 1.44 3.41 -11.05
N ASP A 26 0.70 4.18 -10.27
CA ASP A 26 -0.74 4.10 -10.13
C ASP A 26 -1.38 5.24 -10.94
N VAL A 27 -1.98 4.89 -12.07
CA VAL A 27 -2.76 5.82 -12.90
C VAL A 27 -4.19 5.84 -12.36
N HIS A 28 -4.64 6.98 -11.85
CA HIS A 28 -5.99 7.19 -11.37
C HIS A 28 -6.85 7.62 -12.57
N VAL A 29 -7.78 6.77 -12.99
CA VAL A 29 -8.60 6.95 -14.19
C VAL A 29 -10.06 7.12 -13.78
N LYS A 30 -10.67 8.22 -14.20
CA LYS A 30 -12.11 8.46 -14.07
C LYS A 30 -12.84 7.51 -15.01
N THR A 31 -13.75 6.72 -14.46
CA THR A 31 -14.60 5.78 -15.18
C THR A 31 -16.04 6.05 -14.81
N PHE A 32 -16.93 5.92 -15.79
CA PHE A 32 -18.37 6.07 -15.60
C PHE A 32 -19.04 4.70 -15.68
N GLU A 33 -19.84 4.35 -14.68
CA GLU A 33 -20.76 3.22 -14.71
C GLU A 33 -22.18 3.78 -14.55
N GLY A 34 -22.91 3.91 -15.66
CA GLY A 34 -24.16 4.66 -15.71
C GLY A 34 -23.90 6.15 -15.41
N GLU A 35 -24.59 6.68 -14.40
CA GLU A 35 -24.52 8.11 -14.02
C GLU A 35 -23.46 8.43 -12.95
N LYS A 36 -22.85 7.40 -12.32
CA LYS A 36 -21.90 7.62 -11.21
C LYS A 36 -20.45 7.62 -11.72
N GLU A 37 -19.70 8.66 -11.34
CA GLU A 37 -18.26 8.76 -11.61
C GLU A 37 -17.46 8.07 -10.48
N ARG A 38 -16.53 7.18 -10.84
CA ARG A 38 -15.60 6.54 -9.91
C ARG A 38 -14.16 6.64 -10.40
N ILE A 39 -13.20 6.65 -9.47
CA ILE A 39 -11.77 6.62 -9.80
C ILE A 39 -11.27 5.19 -9.72
N GLN A 40 -10.97 4.59 -10.87
CA GLN A 40 -10.33 3.29 -10.96
C GLN A 40 -8.80 3.46 -11.04
N ILE A 41 -8.05 2.62 -10.34
CA ILE A 41 -6.59 2.68 -10.37
C ILE A 41 -6.03 1.60 -11.30
N PHE A 42 -5.30 2.02 -12.33
CA PHE A 42 -4.51 1.14 -13.17
C PHE A 42 -3.05 1.15 -12.70
N ASN A 43 -2.63 0.07 -12.04
CA ASN A 43 -1.26 -0.11 -11.58
C ASN A 43 -0.43 -0.83 -12.65
N GLY A 44 0.78 -0.35 -12.93
CA GLY A 44 1.74 -1.07 -13.79
C GLY A 44 3.01 -0.28 -14.08
N ILE A 45 3.89 -0.86 -14.89
CA ILE A 45 5.17 -0.27 -15.26
C ILE A 45 4.98 0.59 -16.51
N VAL A 46 5.49 1.82 -16.49
CA VAL A 46 5.55 2.68 -17.67
C VAL A 46 6.60 2.10 -18.62
N ILE A 47 6.17 1.53 -19.73
CA ILE A 47 7.05 0.90 -20.71
C ILE A 47 7.41 1.83 -21.87
N ALA A 48 6.63 2.87 -22.12
CA ALA A 48 6.90 3.83 -23.18
C ALA A 48 6.26 5.19 -22.86
N LYS A 49 6.90 6.26 -23.35
CA LYS A 49 6.31 7.59 -23.54
C LYS A 49 6.53 7.99 -25.00
N LYS A 50 5.53 8.61 -25.63
CA LYS A 50 5.62 9.06 -27.04
C LYS A 50 4.79 10.33 -27.25
N GLY A 51 5.11 11.06 -28.30
CA GLY A 51 4.46 12.33 -28.63
C GLY A 51 4.98 13.49 -27.78
N SER A 52 4.41 14.66 -28.04
CA SER A 52 4.74 15.92 -27.38
C SER A 52 3.47 16.75 -27.20
N GLY A 53 3.52 17.72 -26.29
CA GLY A 53 2.39 18.61 -26.03
C GLY A 53 1.13 17.85 -25.62
N VAL A 54 -0.03 18.26 -26.12
CA VAL A 54 -1.32 17.64 -25.77
C VAL A 54 -1.41 16.17 -26.22
N ARG A 55 -0.65 15.81 -27.26
CA ARG A 55 -0.59 14.47 -27.85
C ARG A 55 0.38 13.53 -27.14
N GLU A 56 1.03 13.99 -26.07
CA GLU A 56 1.91 13.15 -25.27
C GLU A 56 1.11 12.01 -24.63
N THR A 57 1.53 10.77 -24.88
CA THR A 57 0.92 9.55 -24.34
C THR A 57 1.97 8.71 -23.65
N PHE A 58 1.52 7.88 -22.71
CA PHE A 58 2.38 6.91 -22.04
C PHE A 58 1.67 5.56 -21.94
N THR A 59 2.45 4.49 -22.01
CA THR A 59 1.95 3.11 -22.00
C THR A 59 2.34 2.45 -20.70
N VAL A 60 1.34 1.90 -20.00
CA VAL A 60 1.52 1.18 -18.74
C VAL A 60 1.19 -0.29 -18.95
N ARG A 61 2.10 -1.18 -18.53
CA ARG A 61 1.97 -2.64 -18.64
C ARG A 61 1.87 -3.27 -17.25
N ARG A 62 0.95 -4.21 -17.07
CA ARG A 62 0.85 -5.08 -15.89
C ARG A 62 0.47 -6.49 -16.31
N ILE A 63 0.81 -7.47 -15.48
CA ILE A 63 0.31 -8.83 -15.59
C ILE A 63 -0.89 -8.99 -14.65
N VAL A 64 -2.01 -9.49 -15.16
CA VAL A 64 -3.23 -9.78 -14.41
C VAL A 64 -3.60 -11.23 -14.71
N GLN A 65 -3.68 -12.09 -13.69
CA GLN A 65 -4.03 -13.52 -13.87
C GLN A 65 -3.20 -14.26 -14.94
N GLY A 66 -1.90 -13.92 -15.04
CA GLY A 66 -1.00 -14.50 -16.06
C GLY A 66 -0.98 -13.76 -17.39
N GLU A 67 -1.99 -12.93 -17.67
CA GLU A 67 -2.13 -12.20 -18.93
C GLU A 67 -1.52 -10.80 -18.90
N GLY A 68 -0.81 -10.45 -19.97
CA GLY A 68 -0.16 -9.15 -20.11
C GLY A 68 -1.12 -8.07 -20.59
N VAL A 69 -1.58 -7.20 -19.68
CA VAL A 69 -2.47 -6.08 -19.98
C VAL A 69 -1.67 -4.79 -20.17
N GLU A 70 -1.87 -4.13 -21.32
CA GLU A 70 -1.31 -2.81 -21.62
C GLU A 70 -2.43 -1.78 -21.82
N ARG A 71 -2.25 -0.59 -21.24
CA ARG A 71 -3.12 0.57 -21.52
C ARG A 71 -2.29 1.78 -21.90
N VAL A 72 -2.76 2.50 -22.92
CA VAL A 72 -2.17 3.76 -23.38
C VAL A 72 -3.00 4.91 -22.83
N PHE A 73 -2.35 5.84 -22.14
CA PHE A 73 -2.99 6.99 -21.52
C PHE A 73 -2.48 8.29 -22.15
N PRO A 74 -3.36 9.21 -22.55
CA PRO A 74 -2.97 10.58 -22.87
C PRO A 74 -2.63 11.33 -21.58
N LEU A 75 -1.45 11.96 -21.54
CA LEU A 75 -0.92 12.62 -20.34
C LEU A 75 -1.83 13.76 -19.86
N HIS A 76 -2.37 14.53 -20.81
CA HIS A 76 -3.20 15.69 -20.56
C HIS A 76 -4.71 15.39 -20.54
N SER A 77 -5.13 14.14 -20.76
CA SER A 77 -6.57 13.79 -20.75
C SER A 77 -7.23 14.08 -19.40
N PRO A 78 -8.43 14.69 -19.37
CA PRO A 78 -9.16 14.94 -18.13
C PRO A 78 -9.52 13.65 -17.38
N ASN A 79 -9.66 12.53 -18.09
CA ASN A 79 -9.98 11.23 -17.49
C ASN A 79 -8.81 10.67 -16.66
N VAL A 80 -7.59 11.15 -16.86
CA VAL A 80 -6.44 10.78 -16.01
C VAL A 80 -6.35 11.78 -14.86
N ALA A 81 -6.94 11.45 -13.71
CA ALA A 81 -6.99 12.33 -12.55
C ALA A 81 -5.60 12.57 -11.92
N ASP A 82 -4.82 11.51 -11.75
CA ASP A 82 -3.48 11.59 -11.15
C ASP A 82 -2.59 10.41 -11.59
N VAL A 83 -1.27 10.57 -11.53
CA VAL A 83 -0.30 9.49 -11.75
C VAL A 83 0.71 9.49 -10.61
N LYS A 84 0.60 8.51 -9.72
CA LYS A 84 1.50 8.38 -8.55
C LYS A 84 2.60 7.36 -8.82
N VAL A 85 3.85 7.80 -8.72
CA VAL A 85 5.01 6.90 -8.81
C VAL A 85 5.15 6.12 -7.50
N LYS A 86 5.06 4.80 -7.56
CA LYS A 86 5.31 3.90 -6.43
C LYS A 86 6.79 3.53 -6.32
N LYS A 87 7.38 3.10 -7.43
CA LYS A 87 8.77 2.65 -7.50
C LYS A 87 9.39 3.13 -8.79
N SER A 88 10.71 3.26 -8.79
CA SER A 88 11.47 3.58 -9.99
C SER A 88 12.47 2.47 -10.25
N TYR A 89 12.52 1.96 -11.47
CA TYR A 89 13.49 0.94 -11.87
C TYR A 89 14.57 1.53 -12.78
N ARG A 90 15.79 1.03 -12.63
CA ARG A 90 16.92 1.37 -13.49
C ARG A 90 16.73 0.69 -14.83
N VAL A 91 16.48 1.51 -15.84
CA VAL A 91 16.34 1.09 -17.23
C VAL A 91 17.36 1.79 -18.09
N ARG A 92 17.81 1.11 -19.14
CA ARG A 92 18.75 1.67 -20.13
C ARG A 92 18.06 2.07 -21.44
N ARG A 93 16.91 1.48 -21.74
CA ARG A 93 16.16 1.72 -22.98
C ARG A 93 15.05 2.75 -22.74
N ALA A 94 14.82 3.61 -23.71
CA ALA A 94 13.73 4.60 -23.70
C ALA A 94 12.34 3.96 -23.86
N LYS A 95 12.27 2.75 -24.44
CA LYS A 95 11.04 1.93 -24.55
C LYS A 95 11.35 0.50 -24.14
N LEU A 96 10.51 -0.08 -23.30
CA LEU A 96 10.72 -1.38 -22.64
C LEU A 96 9.88 -2.49 -23.27
N TYR A 97 9.70 -2.49 -24.59
CA TYR A 97 8.87 -3.49 -25.29
C TYR A 97 9.35 -4.94 -25.08
N TYR A 98 10.63 -5.13 -24.77
CA TYR A 98 11.17 -6.43 -24.39
C TYR A 98 10.49 -7.05 -23.14
N LEU A 99 9.77 -6.26 -22.34
CA LEU A 99 8.98 -6.77 -21.21
C LEU A 99 7.69 -7.49 -21.64
N ARG A 100 7.37 -7.53 -22.93
CA ARG A 100 6.26 -8.32 -23.48
C ARG A 100 6.56 -9.81 -23.50
N GLU A 101 7.78 -10.14 -23.89
CA GLU A 101 8.29 -11.51 -24.02
C GLU A 101 8.85 -12.05 -22.69
N LYS A 102 9.03 -11.19 -21.69
CA LYS A 102 9.62 -11.57 -20.39
C LYS A 102 8.57 -11.73 -19.31
N SER A 103 8.68 -12.82 -18.57
CA SER A 103 7.83 -13.12 -17.40
C SER A 103 8.66 -13.55 -16.19
N GLY A 104 8.05 -13.49 -15.00
CA GLY A 104 8.64 -13.97 -13.76
C GLY A 104 9.99 -13.32 -13.39
N LYS A 105 11.03 -14.16 -13.19
CA LYS A 105 12.37 -13.69 -12.79
C LYS A 105 13.06 -12.88 -13.87
N SER A 106 12.80 -13.17 -15.16
CA SER A 106 13.45 -12.51 -16.30
C SER A 106 13.00 -11.07 -16.52
N ALA A 107 11.78 -10.73 -16.08
CA ALA A 107 11.22 -9.38 -16.16
C ALA A 107 11.65 -8.47 -15.00
N ARG A 108 12.40 -8.99 -14.02
CA ARG A 108 12.83 -8.21 -12.84
C ARG A 108 13.84 -7.13 -13.24
N MET A 109 13.57 -5.91 -12.79
CA MET A 109 14.47 -4.77 -12.97
C MET A 109 15.04 -4.31 -11.63
N LYS A 110 16.24 -3.71 -11.65
CA LYS A 110 16.90 -3.19 -10.45
C LYS A 110 16.21 -1.91 -9.98
N GLU A 111 15.71 -1.89 -8.76
CA GLU A 111 15.06 -0.71 -8.18
C GLU A 111 16.07 0.41 -7.89
N ILE A 112 15.70 1.65 -8.21
CA ILE A 112 16.42 2.87 -7.84
C ILE A 112 15.81 3.37 -6.54
N ARG A 113 16.60 3.33 -5.45
CA ARG A 113 16.23 4.02 -4.21
C ARG A 113 16.44 5.53 -4.39
N ARG A 114 15.42 6.23 -4.87
CA ARG A 114 15.44 7.71 -4.88
C ARG A 114 15.43 8.18 -3.42
N LYS A 115 16.50 8.84 -2.96
CA LYS A 115 16.48 9.63 -1.72
C LYS A 115 15.49 10.77 -1.96
N VAL A 116 14.22 10.58 -1.60
CA VAL A 116 13.24 11.67 -1.68
C VAL A 116 13.71 12.74 -0.69
N LYS A 117 14.18 13.89 -1.20
CA LYS A 117 14.28 15.12 -0.41
C LYS A 117 12.87 15.42 0.06
N ARG A 118 12.52 14.96 1.28
CA ARG A 118 11.31 15.38 1.96
C ARG A 118 11.37 16.90 2.03
N LYS A 119 10.58 17.60 1.21
CA LYS A 119 10.29 19.01 1.48
C LYS A 119 9.57 19.02 2.82
N ALA A 120 10.25 19.49 3.86
CA ALA A 120 9.66 19.73 5.15
C ALA A 120 8.44 20.64 4.91
N LYS A 121 7.23 20.11 5.15
CA LYS A 121 6.06 20.95 5.36
C LYS A 121 6.36 21.71 6.65
N LYS A 122 6.72 22.99 6.52
CA LYS A 122 6.63 23.94 7.63
C LYS A 122 5.14 24.07 7.96
N THR A 123 4.64 23.26 8.86
CA THR A 123 3.43 23.57 9.59
C THR A 123 3.85 24.51 10.71
N ASN A 124 3.47 25.78 10.61
CA ASN A 124 3.57 26.72 11.70
C ASN A 124 2.69 26.20 12.84
N ASN A 125 3.30 25.63 13.88
CA ASN A 125 2.64 25.48 15.17
C ASN A 125 3.38 26.33 16.19
N VAL A 126 2.79 27.51 16.40
CA VAL A 126 2.98 28.38 17.53
C VAL A 126 2.54 27.64 18.80
N LYS A 127 3.27 27.85 19.90
CA LYS A 127 3.09 27.34 21.28
C LYS A 127 3.70 25.97 21.58
N ALA A 128 5.03 25.97 21.67
CA ALA A 128 5.72 25.19 22.68
C ALA A 128 5.70 25.99 23.99
N GLU A 129 5.06 25.45 25.04
CA GLU A 129 5.49 25.46 26.45
C GLU A 129 4.33 25.07 27.38
N LYS A 130 4.32 23.82 27.85
CA LYS A 130 4.37 23.45 29.30
C LYS A 130 4.20 21.92 29.49
N LYS A 131 5.25 21.35 30.08
CA LYS A 131 5.49 20.02 30.68
C LYS A 131 4.27 19.21 31.17
N THR A 132 4.33 17.88 30.98
CA THR A 132 4.29 16.87 32.06
C THR A 132 5.15 15.64 31.72
N LYS A 133 5.91 15.18 32.72
CA LYS A 133 6.76 13.98 32.72
C LYS A 133 5.87 12.75 32.98
N ASN A 134 5.58 11.93 31.98
CA ASN A 134 5.16 10.51 32.07
C ASN A 134 4.57 10.01 30.73
N GLN A 135 5.29 10.17 29.62
CA GLN A 135 4.89 9.51 28.38
C GLN A 135 5.75 8.27 28.17
N VAL A 136 5.10 7.11 28.30
CA VAL A 136 5.64 5.79 27.93
C VAL A 136 6.20 5.90 26.52
N SER A 137 7.43 5.44 26.31
CA SER A 137 8.06 5.54 25.00
C SER A 137 7.23 4.78 23.95
N PRO A 138 7.18 5.23 22.68
CA PRO A 138 6.44 4.52 21.63
C PRO A 138 6.84 3.04 21.49
N LYS A 139 8.08 2.70 21.81
CA LYS A 139 8.60 1.33 21.81
C LYS A 139 8.00 0.47 22.93
N GLU A 140 7.93 1.00 24.14
CA GLU A 140 7.31 0.33 25.29
C GLU A 140 5.80 0.13 25.06
N LEU A 141 5.14 1.11 24.45
CA LEU A 141 3.73 1.01 24.09
C LEU A 141 3.47 -0.12 23.08
N CYS A 142 4.36 -0.27 22.08
CA CYS A 142 4.28 -1.35 21.08
C CYS A 142 4.40 -2.72 21.75
N ILE A 143 5.40 -2.90 22.64
CA ILE A 143 5.62 -4.14 23.38
C ILE A 143 4.42 -4.45 24.31
N LYS A 144 3.89 -3.44 24.99
CA LYS A 144 2.69 -3.58 25.84
C LYS A 144 1.49 -3.99 25.01
N GLY A 145 1.31 -3.39 23.83
CA GLY A 145 0.26 -3.71 22.87
C GLY A 145 0.31 -5.16 22.39
N GLU A 146 1.45 -5.65 21.91
CA GLU A 146 1.60 -7.04 21.45
C GLU A 146 1.26 -8.07 22.54
N ASN A 147 1.66 -7.79 23.79
CA ASN A 147 1.37 -8.66 24.93
C ASN A 147 -0.12 -8.67 25.28
N LEU A 148 -0.80 -7.53 25.22
CA LEU A 148 -2.23 -7.43 25.44
C LEU A 148 -3.04 -8.11 24.34
N ALA A 149 -2.67 -7.91 23.07
CA ALA A 149 -3.28 -8.57 21.93
C ALA A 149 -3.24 -10.10 22.07
N LYS A 150 -2.10 -10.65 22.48
CA LYS A 150 -1.97 -12.09 22.76
C LYS A 150 -2.95 -12.57 23.83
N LYS A 151 -3.03 -11.86 24.96
CA LYS A 151 -3.93 -12.21 26.07
C LYS A 151 -5.39 -12.15 25.62
N PHE A 152 -5.75 -11.12 24.87
CA PHE A 152 -7.09 -10.92 24.31
C PHE A 152 -7.47 -12.06 23.35
N LEU A 153 -6.62 -12.37 22.38
CA LEU A 153 -6.86 -13.45 21.41
C LEU A 153 -7.03 -14.81 22.10
N LYS A 154 -6.17 -15.12 23.09
CA LYS A 154 -6.31 -16.34 23.89
C LYS A 154 -7.64 -16.40 24.63
N LYS A 155 -8.08 -15.30 25.27
CA LYS A 155 -9.40 -15.23 25.94
C LYS A 155 -10.56 -15.44 24.95
N LYS A 156 -10.40 -15.04 23.68
CA LYS A 156 -11.36 -15.27 22.59
C LYS A 156 -11.26 -16.66 21.96
N GLY A 157 -10.40 -17.56 22.47
CA GLY A 157 -10.29 -18.95 22.02
C GLY A 157 -9.24 -19.22 20.95
N TYR A 158 -8.43 -18.22 20.58
CA TYR A 158 -7.37 -18.40 19.58
C TYR A 158 -6.19 -19.20 20.17
N LYS A 159 -5.69 -20.18 19.40
CA LYS A 159 -4.43 -20.87 19.71
C LYS A 159 -3.27 -20.14 19.05
N ILE A 160 -2.40 -19.51 19.83
CA ILE A 160 -1.23 -18.78 19.31
C ILE A 160 -0.20 -19.77 18.76
N LEU A 161 0.12 -19.69 17.47
CA LEU A 161 1.09 -20.53 16.77
C LEU A 161 2.50 -19.91 16.83
N LYS A 162 2.61 -18.61 16.55
CA LYS A 162 3.89 -17.89 16.56
C LYS A 162 3.68 -16.43 16.96
N ARG A 163 4.72 -15.82 17.55
CA ARG A 163 4.80 -14.39 17.85
C ARG A 163 6.04 -13.80 17.21
N ASN A 164 5.95 -12.53 16.85
CA ASN A 164 7.04 -11.70 16.36
C ASN A 164 7.79 -12.44 15.25
N TYR A 165 7.03 -13.02 14.32
CA TYR A 165 7.56 -13.82 13.23
C TYR A 165 8.26 -12.89 12.26
N VAL A 166 9.56 -13.06 12.08
CA VAL A 166 10.37 -12.27 11.16
C VAL A 166 10.97 -13.19 10.12
N CYS A 167 10.92 -12.77 8.86
CA CYS A 167 11.61 -13.44 7.77
C CYS A 167 12.12 -12.39 6.76
N LYS A 168 12.76 -12.86 5.68
CA LYS A 168 13.32 -11.98 4.64
C LYS A 168 12.27 -11.05 3.99
N SER A 169 10.99 -11.41 3.99
CA SER A 169 9.93 -10.59 3.39
C SER A 169 9.29 -9.59 4.34
N GLY A 170 9.48 -9.73 5.64
CA GLY A 170 8.81 -8.87 6.61
C GLY A 170 8.61 -9.52 7.98
N GLU A 171 7.69 -8.94 8.72
CA GLU A 171 7.33 -9.36 10.06
C GLU A 171 5.81 -9.50 10.18
N ILE A 172 5.37 -10.40 11.06
CA ILE A 172 3.99 -10.57 11.50
C ILE A 172 4.00 -10.66 13.02
N ASP A 173 3.21 -9.82 13.67
CA ASP A 173 3.20 -9.71 15.13
C ASP A 173 2.70 -11.00 15.78
N ILE A 174 1.57 -11.53 15.32
CA ILE A 174 0.98 -12.76 15.86
C ILE A 174 0.44 -13.64 14.73
N ILE A 175 0.76 -14.93 14.78
CA ILE A 175 0.14 -15.98 13.96
C ILE A 175 -0.63 -16.87 14.92
N ALA A 176 -1.93 -17.05 14.66
CA ALA A 176 -2.82 -17.80 15.53
C ALA A 176 -3.76 -18.71 14.72
N TYR A 177 -4.33 -19.69 15.38
CA TYR A 177 -5.33 -20.60 14.83
C TYR A 177 -6.68 -20.32 15.52
N ASP A 178 -7.72 -20.11 14.72
CA ASP A 178 -9.11 -19.90 15.14
C ASP A 178 -10.03 -20.81 14.34
N LYS A 179 -10.53 -21.89 14.99
CA LYS A 179 -11.59 -22.76 14.48
C LYS A 179 -11.43 -23.19 13.00
N GLY A 180 -10.29 -23.77 12.64
CA GLY A 180 -10.02 -24.24 11.28
C GLY A 180 -9.24 -23.25 10.41
N VAL A 181 -9.10 -21.99 10.84
CA VAL A 181 -8.48 -20.93 10.03
C VAL A 181 -7.20 -20.41 10.70
N ILE A 182 -6.14 -20.22 9.91
CA ILE A 182 -4.92 -19.52 10.34
C ILE A 182 -5.16 -18.00 10.22
N SER A 183 -5.10 -17.32 11.35
CA SER A 183 -5.19 -15.86 11.44
C SER A 183 -3.80 -15.24 11.53
N PHE A 184 -3.46 -14.40 10.55
CA PHE A 184 -2.28 -13.55 10.56
C PHE A 184 -2.67 -12.17 11.09
N VAL A 185 -2.21 -11.86 12.29
CA VAL A 185 -2.67 -10.70 13.06
C VAL A 185 -1.60 -9.61 13.09
N GLU A 186 -1.99 -8.40 12.73
CA GLU A 186 -1.23 -7.17 12.95
C GLU A 186 -1.78 -6.44 14.19
N VAL A 187 -0.90 -5.94 15.05
CA VAL A 187 -1.26 -5.22 16.28
C VAL A 187 -1.01 -3.73 16.12
N LYS A 188 -2.00 -2.91 16.48
CA LYS A 188 -1.94 -1.44 16.40
C LYS A 188 -2.21 -0.81 17.75
N SER A 189 -1.17 -0.35 18.43
CA SER A 189 -1.29 0.50 19.62
C SER A 189 -1.46 1.97 19.23
N ARG A 190 -2.49 2.64 19.77
CA ARG A 190 -2.78 4.06 19.58
C ARG A 190 -2.93 4.78 20.93
N LEU A 191 -2.64 6.08 20.94
CA LEU A 191 -2.82 6.98 22.09
C LEU A 191 -4.02 7.95 21.91
N SER A 192 -4.65 7.99 20.73
CA SER A 192 -5.85 8.80 20.47
C SER A 192 -6.77 8.13 19.44
N GLU A 193 -8.04 8.52 19.46
CA GLU A 193 -9.13 8.02 18.61
C GLU A 193 -9.14 8.65 17.20
N ASP A 194 -8.35 9.71 16.96
CA ASP A 194 -8.48 10.63 15.81
C ASP A 194 -8.13 10.08 14.41
N PHE A 195 -7.95 8.77 14.25
CA PHE A 195 -7.45 8.18 13.00
C PHE A 195 -8.38 7.12 12.39
N GLY A 196 -9.62 7.50 12.13
CA GLY A 196 -10.53 6.84 11.18
C GLY A 196 -10.80 5.34 11.41
N PRO A 197 -11.65 4.73 10.56
CA PRO A 197 -12.07 3.35 10.74
C PRO A 197 -10.87 2.38 10.67
N PRO A 198 -10.83 1.34 11.52
CA PRO A 198 -9.65 0.48 11.67
C PRO A 198 -9.32 -0.36 10.43
N GLU A 199 -10.21 -0.48 9.44
CA GLU A 199 -9.84 -1.04 8.12
C GLU A 199 -8.79 -0.16 7.40
N LEU A 200 -8.79 1.16 7.61
CA LEU A 200 -7.80 2.09 7.06
C LEU A 200 -6.46 2.08 7.83
N ALA A 201 -6.35 1.32 8.93
CA ALA A 201 -5.19 1.30 9.82
C ALA A 201 -3.94 0.65 9.20
N VAL A 202 -4.06 -0.04 8.06
CA VAL A 202 -2.96 -0.74 7.39
C VAL A 202 -2.90 -0.30 5.93
N THR A 203 -1.84 0.43 5.56
CA THR A 203 -1.63 0.91 4.19
C THR A 203 -1.54 -0.25 3.20
N ASN A 204 -1.85 -0.01 1.92
CA ASN A 204 -1.72 -1.02 0.86
C ASN A 204 -0.32 -1.68 0.81
N GLU A 205 0.73 -0.92 1.14
CA GLU A 205 2.10 -1.44 1.25
C GLU A 205 2.25 -2.40 2.43
N LYS A 206 1.70 -2.06 3.59
CA LYS A 206 1.77 -2.90 4.78
C LYS A 206 0.92 -4.17 4.61
N ARG A 207 -0.25 -4.08 3.99
CA ARG A 207 -1.06 -5.26 3.58
C ARG A 207 -0.27 -6.18 2.65
N SER A 208 0.31 -5.63 1.58
CA SER A 208 1.13 -6.42 0.63
C SER A 208 2.31 -7.13 1.32
N LYS A 209 2.94 -6.46 2.30
CA LYS A 209 4.06 -7.02 3.06
C LYS A 209 3.61 -8.14 4.00
N ILE A 210 2.47 -7.96 4.68
CA ILE A 210 1.88 -8.97 5.56
C ILE A 210 1.46 -10.19 4.73
N ILE A 211 0.74 -10.01 3.62
CA ILE A 211 0.32 -11.10 2.71
C ILE A 211 1.53 -11.91 2.26
N ARG A 212 2.57 -11.25 1.75
CA ARG A 212 3.79 -11.93 1.31
C ARG A 212 4.47 -12.70 2.45
N THR A 213 4.47 -12.13 3.65
CA THR A 213 5.09 -12.75 4.83
C THR A 213 4.30 -13.96 5.32
N ALA A 214 2.97 -13.89 5.25
CA ALA A 214 2.06 -14.98 5.56
C ALA A 214 2.22 -16.14 4.57
N LEU A 215 2.23 -15.86 3.26
CA LEU A 215 2.48 -16.88 2.23
C LEU A 215 3.83 -17.57 2.43
N ASN A 216 4.88 -16.82 2.76
CA ASN A 216 6.18 -17.41 3.09
C ASN A 216 6.14 -18.27 4.35
N TYR A 217 5.36 -17.89 5.36
CA TYR A 217 5.16 -18.70 6.55
C TYR A 217 4.46 -20.03 6.20
N LEU A 218 3.37 -19.99 5.43
CA LEU A 218 2.63 -21.18 5.02
C LEU A 218 3.54 -22.15 4.24
N MET A 219 4.24 -21.64 3.22
CA MET A 219 5.18 -22.44 2.42
C MET A 219 6.31 -23.04 3.27
N ALA A 220 6.92 -22.25 4.16
CA ALA A 220 8.03 -22.72 4.99
C ALA A 220 7.61 -23.80 6.00
N ASN A 221 6.33 -23.88 6.35
CA ASN A 221 5.79 -24.87 7.27
C ASN A 221 4.97 -25.96 6.55
N GLN A 222 4.99 -26.01 5.20
CA GLN A 222 4.28 -27.00 4.38
C GLN A 222 2.77 -27.08 4.71
N ILE A 223 2.14 -25.91 4.87
CA ILE A 223 0.71 -25.79 5.14
C ILE A 223 0.00 -25.49 3.82
N GLU A 224 -0.67 -26.50 3.25
CA GLU A 224 -1.25 -26.42 1.90
C GLU A 224 -2.80 -26.44 1.89
N ASP A 225 -3.45 -27.04 2.89
CA ASP A 225 -4.91 -27.24 2.94
C ASP A 225 -5.62 -26.54 4.12
N MET A 226 -5.10 -25.39 4.54
CA MET A 226 -5.69 -24.61 5.64
C MET A 226 -6.09 -23.23 5.16
N ASP A 227 -7.36 -22.88 5.41
CA ASP A 227 -7.84 -21.52 5.22
C ASP A 227 -7.03 -20.55 6.08
N TYR A 228 -6.82 -19.36 5.55
CA TYR A 228 -6.18 -18.29 6.29
C TYR A 228 -6.83 -16.95 6.04
N ARG A 229 -6.67 -16.04 7.01
CA ARG A 229 -7.17 -14.67 6.94
C ARG A 229 -6.24 -13.70 7.61
N PHE A 230 -6.48 -12.41 7.38
CA PHE A 230 -5.73 -11.33 7.99
C PHE A 230 -6.63 -10.56 8.96
N ASP A 231 -6.24 -10.56 10.23
CA ASP A 231 -6.98 -9.87 11.29
C ASP A 231 -6.16 -8.67 11.80
N ILE A 232 -6.83 -7.68 12.39
CA ILE A 232 -6.17 -6.56 13.07
C ILE A 232 -6.65 -6.51 14.51
N VAL A 233 -5.71 -6.39 15.44
CA VAL A 233 -6.01 -6.05 16.84
C VAL A 233 -5.63 -4.58 17.07
N SER A 234 -6.63 -3.74 17.27
CA SER A 234 -6.47 -2.34 17.64
C SER A 234 -6.51 -2.20 19.16
N ILE A 235 -5.56 -1.46 19.71
CA ILE A 235 -5.46 -1.20 21.15
C ILE A 235 -5.38 0.31 21.35
N LEU A 236 -6.39 0.88 21.97
CA LEU A 236 -6.44 2.29 22.32
C LEU A 236 -6.12 2.45 23.81
N PHE A 237 -5.00 3.13 24.09
CA PHE A 237 -4.64 3.50 25.45
C PHE A 237 -5.23 4.88 25.75
N LYS A 238 -6.26 4.93 26.60
CA LYS A 238 -6.78 6.18 27.17
C LYS A 238 -5.82 6.72 28.23
N GLU A 239 -5.82 8.03 28.47
CA GLU A 239 -4.91 8.65 29.45
C GLU A 239 -5.08 8.01 30.83
N ASN A 240 -3.96 7.63 31.45
CA ASN A 240 -3.86 6.91 32.73
C ASN A 240 -4.49 5.50 32.81
N ASP A 241 -4.85 4.88 31.69
CA ASP A 241 -5.65 3.64 31.74
C ASP A 241 -4.81 2.37 31.88
N ASN A 242 -5.10 1.59 32.93
CA ASN A 242 -4.62 0.22 33.12
C ASN A 242 -5.42 -0.80 32.28
N ASN A 243 -6.55 -0.39 31.70
CA ASN A 243 -7.48 -1.24 30.98
C ASN A 243 -7.82 -0.65 29.58
N PRO A 244 -6.90 -0.77 28.61
CA PRO A 244 -7.09 -0.20 27.29
C PRO A 244 -8.23 -0.87 26.52
N ASP A 245 -8.87 -0.12 25.62
CA ASP A 245 -9.88 -0.67 24.72
C ASP A 245 -9.20 -1.52 23.64
N ILE A 246 -9.63 -2.78 23.53
CA ILE A 246 -9.10 -3.73 22.57
C ILE A 246 -10.21 -4.17 21.63
N GLU A 247 -10.00 -3.92 20.35
CA GLU A 247 -10.91 -4.31 19.27
C GLU A 247 -10.21 -5.31 18.34
N LEU A 248 -10.95 -6.33 17.90
CA LEU A 248 -10.50 -7.30 16.92
C LEU A 248 -11.35 -7.19 15.67
N LEU A 249 -10.72 -6.75 14.58
CA LEU A 249 -11.28 -6.83 13.24
C LEU A 249 -10.88 -8.16 12.60
N LYS A 250 -11.84 -9.06 12.44
CA LYS A 250 -11.64 -10.29 11.66
C LYS A 250 -11.75 -10.00 10.16
N ASN A 251 -10.98 -10.69 9.33
CA ASN A 251 -10.99 -10.50 7.87
C ASN A 251 -10.75 -9.04 7.47
N ALA A 252 -9.87 -8.35 8.18
CA ALA A 252 -9.58 -6.93 7.94
C ALA A 252 -9.12 -6.64 6.50
N PHE A 253 -8.56 -7.64 5.81
CA PHE A 253 -8.34 -7.63 4.37
C PHE A 253 -8.14 -9.05 3.82
N THR A 254 -8.28 -9.21 2.50
CA THR A 254 -8.04 -10.45 1.76
C THR A 254 -6.68 -10.43 1.04
N ALA A 255 -6.13 -11.61 0.74
CA ALA A 255 -4.91 -11.72 -0.08
C ALA A 255 -5.12 -11.19 -1.50
N ASP A 256 -6.35 -11.28 -1.99
CA ASP A 256 -6.74 -11.00 -3.37
C ASP A 256 -7.10 -9.52 -3.60
N GLY A 257 -7.18 -8.75 -2.51
CA GLY A 257 -7.53 -7.33 -2.54
C GLY A 257 -9.00 -7.04 -2.83
N VAL A 258 -9.88 -8.06 -2.79
CA VAL A 258 -11.33 -7.91 -2.91
C VAL A 258 -11.91 -7.76 -1.50
N PHE A 259 -12.51 -6.62 -1.23
CA PHE A 259 -13.30 -6.37 -0.03
C PHE A 259 -14.71 -6.91 -0.32
N ASN A 260 -15.21 -7.82 0.51
CA ASN A 260 -16.66 -8.06 0.57
C ASN A 260 -17.30 -6.98 1.45
#